data_AF-A0A9Q9EV35-F1
#
_entry.id   AF-A0A9Q9EV35-F1
#
_cell.length_a   1.000
_cell.length_b   1.000
_cell.length_c   1.000
_cell.angle_alpha   90.00
_cell.angle_beta   90.00
_cell.angle_gamma   90.00
#
_symmetry.space_group_name_H-M   'P 1'
#
loop_
_entity.id
_entity.type
_entity.pdbx_description
1 polymer ?
#
loop_
_entity_poly.entity_id
_entity_poly.type
_entity_poly.pdbx_seq_one_letter_code
_entity_poly.pdbx_strand_id
1 'polypeptide(L)'
;MRFSSHYKMEGDDIIDYVFEHSNFFDANENLVYEEIGDGNINYVYRIFEKGTKKSLILKQADVQTRVRPDGYLNPDRSAREAGVLKLYNECAPDFSPKVIYADPVMAAIIMEDIGSYSNLRKELMAGKIFYGLEKLIAGFIVDTSLPSTDLGLGYQKKCQAAFKFYNPDLCKITQDLVFTHPYKGVRGRNIFLPENADWLKKKFYEDSKLIAKVAALKEKFNNYPQGLIHGDLHSGSIFVKIENEETKIKIIDPEFAFYGPIAYDLGNVLAHFIFAEGYAKYSFIFDDENKKASFLLWIENAKKDLLKFFSIFAKEFLIKNIKDPMYKNEIFIDDYIEKIKIDAVSFCGTELNRRIIGSAKTPEITGIKQIENRILLERELAEAGCAMILNPEEILRGIKA
;
A
#
# COMPACT_ATOMS: atom_id res chain seq x y z
N MET A 1 37.52 -1.01 -6.00
CA MET A 1 36.70 -2.22 -6.19
C MET A 1 35.43 -1.79 -6.92
N ARG A 2 34.83 -2.64 -7.75
CA ARG A 2 33.51 -2.35 -8.33
C ARG A 2 32.47 -2.32 -7.20
N PHE A 3 31.40 -1.53 -7.34
CA PHE A 3 30.30 -1.43 -6.36
C PHE A 3 30.68 -0.96 -4.93
N SER A 4 31.85 -0.35 -4.73
CA SER A 4 32.28 0.12 -3.40
C SER A 4 31.77 1.51 -2.99
N SER A 5 30.99 2.16 -3.84
CA SER A 5 30.40 3.49 -3.61
C SER A 5 29.12 3.60 -4.43
N HIS A 6 28.09 4.26 -3.91
CA HIS A 6 26.80 4.40 -4.59
C HIS A 6 26.91 5.07 -5.96
N TYR A 7 26.29 4.45 -6.96
CA TYR A 7 25.97 5.05 -8.26
C TYR A 7 24.79 4.31 -8.89
N LYS A 8 24.09 4.95 -9.83
CA LYS A 8 23.03 4.29 -10.60
C LYS A 8 23.64 3.28 -11.57
N MET A 9 23.32 1.99 -11.40
CA MET A 9 23.82 0.94 -12.29
C MET A 9 23.18 1.05 -13.68
N GLU A 10 23.98 0.85 -14.73
CA GLU A 10 23.55 0.88 -16.13
C GLU A 10 24.30 -0.18 -16.95
N GLY A 11 23.69 -0.67 -18.04
CA GLY A 11 24.34 -1.63 -18.93
C GLY A 11 24.72 -2.94 -18.22
N ASP A 12 25.96 -3.39 -18.44
CA ASP A 12 26.47 -4.66 -17.91
C ASP A 12 26.60 -4.67 -16.39
N ASP A 13 26.65 -3.50 -15.72
CA ASP A 13 26.67 -3.42 -14.26
C ASP A 13 25.47 -4.12 -13.61
N ILE A 14 24.30 -4.08 -14.25
CA ILE A 14 23.08 -4.72 -13.72
C ILE A 14 23.24 -6.23 -13.71
N ILE A 15 23.76 -6.80 -14.79
CA ILE A 15 23.95 -8.25 -14.94
C ILE A 15 25.04 -8.72 -13.97
N ASP A 16 26.19 -8.05 -13.99
CA ASP A 16 27.34 -8.45 -13.19
C ASP A 16 27.06 -8.30 -11.70
N TYR A 17 26.37 -7.24 -11.29
CA TYR A 17 26.00 -7.05 -9.89
C TYR A 17 25.11 -8.19 -9.37
N VAL A 18 24.10 -8.58 -10.14
CA VAL A 18 23.20 -9.69 -9.76
C VAL A 18 23.93 -11.03 -9.77
N PHE A 19 24.81 -11.26 -10.74
CA PHE A 19 25.61 -12.47 -10.80
C PHE A 19 26.56 -12.59 -9.60
N GLU A 20 27.33 -11.53 -9.31
CA GLU A 20 28.35 -11.50 -8.25
C GLU A 20 27.76 -11.63 -6.83
N HIS A 21 26.50 -11.21 -6.60
CA HIS A 21 25.93 -11.12 -5.25
C HIS A 21 24.76 -12.08 -4.97
N SER A 22 24.25 -12.82 -5.97
CA SER A 22 23.09 -13.70 -5.77
C SER A 22 23.44 -15.18 -5.54
N ASN A 23 24.58 -15.66 -6.06
CA ASN A 23 24.90 -17.10 -6.17
C ASN A 23 23.77 -17.94 -6.81
N PHE A 24 22.93 -17.32 -7.66
CA PHE A 24 21.73 -17.95 -8.21
C PHE A 24 21.91 -18.49 -9.65
N PHE A 25 22.81 -17.85 -10.41
CA PHE A 25 23.12 -18.20 -11.79
C PHE A 25 24.50 -18.86 -11.87
N ASP A 26 24.66 -19.83 -12.78
CA ASP A 26 25.91 -20.58 -12.94
C ASP A 26 26.94 -19.81 -13.80
N ALA A 27 26.46 -18.96 -14.72
CA ALA A 27 27.27 -18.07 -15.56
C ALA A 27 26.49 -16.79 -15.92
N ASN A 28 27.19 -15.71 -16.29
CA ASN A 28 26.57 -14.44 -16.70
C ASN A 28 26.36 -14.29 -18.23
N GLU A 29 26.99 -15.13 -19.05
CA GLU A 29 27.02 -15.02 -20.52
C GLU A 29 25.64 -15.03 -21.19
N ASN A 30 24.68 -15.75 -20.60
CA ASN A 30 23.31 -15.89 -21.12
C ASN A 30 22.28 -15.05 -20.36
N LEU A 31 22.72 -14.23 -19.41
CA LEU A 31 21.84 -13.34 -18.67
C LEU A 31 21.46 -12.14 -19.52
N VAL A 32 20.20 -11.78 -19.44
CA VAL A 32 19.67 -10.54 -20.00
C VAL A 32 18.81 -9.87 -18.95
N TYR A 33 18.66 -8.57 -19.07
CA TYR A 33 17.78 -7.81 -18.20
C TYR A 33 16.78 -6.98 -19.01
N GLU A 34 15.66 -6.71 -18.37
CA GLU A 34 14.66 -5.74 -18.82
C GLU A 34 14.32 -4.80 -17.66
N GLU A 35 14.19 -3.50 -17.93
CA GLU A 35 13.67 -2.56 -16.94
C GLU A 35 12.14 -2.64 -16.91
N ILE A 36 11.58 -2.94 -15.74
CA ILE A 36 10.13 -3.15 -15.54
C ILE A 36 9.52 -2.16 -14.55
N GLY A 37 10.31 -1.22 -14.03
CA GLY A 37 9.85 -0.24 -13.06
C GLY A 37 8.89 0.79 -13.66
N ASP A 38 7.63 0.78 -13.22
CA ASP A 38 6.60 1.78 -13.55
C ASP A 38 6.40 2.84 -12.45
N GLY A 39 7.14 2.71 -11.34
CA GLY A 39 7.11 3.62 -10.19
C GLY A 39 7.90 4.92 -10.40
N ASN A 40 7.69 5.87 -9.48
CA ASN A 40 8.28 7.21 -9.53
C ASN A 40 9.56 7.37 -8.68
N ILE A 41 9.95 6.35 -7.91
CA ILE A 41 11.02 6.48 -6.89
C ILE A 41 12.25 5.63 -7.22
N ASN A 42 12.07 4.35 -7.53
CA ASN A 42 13.15 3.37 -7.64
C ASN A 42 13.26 2.78 -9.05
N TYR A 43 14.42 2.21 -9.38
CA TYR A 43 14.65 1.44 -10.59
C TYR A 43 14.44 -0.04 -10.31
N VAL A 44 13.72 -0.74 -11.20
CA VAL A 44 13.42 -2.16 -11.05
C VAL A 44 13.78 -2.86 -12.35
N TYR A 45 14.70 -3.81 -12.25
CA TYR A 45 15.18 -4.62 -13.36
C TYR A 45 14.83 -6.08 -13.08
N ARG A 46 14.36 -6.77 -14.11
CA ARG A 46 14.22 -8.22 -14.11
C ARG A 46 15.39 -8.82 -14.87
N ILE A 47 16.13 -9.70 -14.22
CA ILE A 47 17.30 -10.38 -14.77
C ILE A 47 16.93 -11.85 -14.95
N PHE A 48 17.12 -12.38 -16.15
CA PHE A 48 16.75 -13.76 -16.49
C PHE A 48 17.75 -14.43 -17.41
N GLU A 49 17.86 -15.74 -17.29
CA GLU A 49 18.71 -16.58 -18.13
C GLU A 49 17.91 -17.05 -19.36
N LYS A 50 18.44 -16.78 -20.56
CA LYS A 50 17.77 -17.19 -21.80
C LYS A 50 17.60 -18.72 -21.87
N GLY A 51 16.40 -19.15 -22.25
CA GLY A 51 16.10 -20.58 -22.44
C GLY A 51 15.78 -21.33 -21.14
N THR A 52 15.82 -20.68 -19.97
CA THR A 52 15.43 -21.27 -18.69
C THR A 52 14.31 -20.48 -18.01
N LYS A 53 13.88 -20.95 -16.83
CA LYS A 53 12.92 -20.23 -15.98
C LYS A 53 13.60 -19.47 -14.84
N LYS A 54 14.94 -19.45 -14.80
CA LYS A 54 15.70 -18.78 -13.74
C LYS A 54 15.63 -17.26 -13.94
N SER A 55 15.14 -16.56 -12.93
CA SER A 55 15.00 -15.10 -12.97
C SER A 55 14.99 -14.50 -11.57
N LEU A 56 15.50 -13.28 -11.45
CA LEU A 56 15.57 -12.49 -10.22
C LEU A 56 15.18 -11.03 -10.51
N ILE A 57 14.81 -10.30 -9.44
CA ILE A 57 14.57 -8.86 -9.49
C ILE A 57 15.72 -8.13 -8.79
N LEU A 58 16.24 -7.10 -9.46
CA LEU A 58 17.09 -6.08 -8.87
C LEU A 58 16.27 -4.79 -8.71
N LYS A 59 16.12 -4.32 -7.48
CA LYS A 59 15.56 -3.00 -7.17
C LYS A 59 16.67 -2.10 -6.64
N GLN A 60 16.85 -0.92 -7.25
CA GLN A 60 17.84 0.07 -6.83
C GLN A 60 17.18 1.41 -6.50
N ALA A 61 17.50 1.95 -5.32
CA ALA A 61 17.13 3.29 -4.90
C ALA A 61 18.25 4.28 -5.21
N ASP A 62 17.95 5.38 -5.93
CA ASP A 62 18.93 6.43 -6.21
C ASP A 62 18.66 7.70 -5.38
N VAL A 63 19.67 8.59 -5.29
CA VAL A 63 19.58 9.88 -4.58
C VAL A 63 18.54 10.77 -5.25
N GLN A 64 18.61 10.87 -6.59
CA GLN A 64 17.60 11.54 -7.38
C GLN A 64 16.50 10.54 -7.75
N THR A 65 15.28 10.81 -7.30
CA THR A 65 14.12 10.00 -7.69
C THR A 65 13.71 10.32 -9.12
N ARG A 66 12.75 9.56 -9.67
CA ARG A 66 12.23 9.80 -11.03
C ARG A 66 11.34 11.04 -11.10
N VAL A 67 10.97 11.63 -9.95
CA VAL A 67 10.20 12.89 -9.87
C VAL A 67 11.15 14.08 -9.99
N ARG A 68 11.28 14.63 -11.20
CA ARG A 68 12.12 15.80 -11.45
C ARG A 68 11.31 17.11 -11.36
N PRO A 69 11.91 18.22 -10.87
CA PRO A 69 13.27 18.34 -10.34
C PRO A 69 13.39 18.08 -8.81
N ASP A 70 12.27 17.89 -8.10
CA ASP A 70 12.24 17.99 -6.62
C ASP A 70 12.54 16.68 -5.86
N GLY A 71 12.75 15.59 -6.56
CA GLY A 71 12.88 14.26 -5.98
C GLY A 71 14.28 13.97 -5.47
N TYR A 72 14.56 14.33 -4.22
CA TYR A 72 15.78 13.92 -3.53
C TYR A 72 15.40 13.13 -2.28
N LEU A 73 15.82 11.87 -2.22
CA LEU A 73 15.55 10.97 -1.10
C LEU A 73 16.82 10.22 -0.72
N ASN A 74 17.01 10.00 0.57
CA ASN A 74 18.11 9.18 1.05
C ASN A 74 17.99 7.74 0.46
N PRO A 75 19.01 7.21 -0.25
CA PRO A 75 19.04 5.84 -0.76
C PRO A 75 18.93 4.75 0.32
N ASP A 76 19.23 5.06 1.59
CA ASP A 76 19.09 4.16 2.75
C ASP A 76 17.67 3.62 2.95
N ARG A 77 16.67 4.16 2.23
CA ARG A 77 15.32 3.58 2.13
C ARG A 77 15.32 2.13 1.62
N SER A 78 16.24 1.74 0.74
CA SER A 78 16.35 0.36 0.24
C SER A 78 16.71 -0.64 1.34
N ALA A 79 17.65 -0.29 2.23
CA ALA A 79 18.03 -1.15 3.35
C ALA A 79 16.88 -1.37 4.33
N ARG A 80 16.04 -0.33 4.52
CA ARG A 80 14.84 -0.42 5.35
C ARG A 80 13.77 -1.28 4.68
N GLU A 81 13.49 -1.08 3.40
CA GLU A 81 12.58 -1.92 2.62
C GLU A 81 12.99 -3.41 2.69
N ALA A 82 14.27 -3.71 2.46
CA ALA A 82 14.80 -5.07 2.57
C ALA A 82 14.60 -5.65 3.99
N GLY A 83 14.80 -4.82 5.03
CA GLY A 83 14.56 -5.22 6.42
C GLY A 83 13.09 -5.56 6.71
N VAL A 84 12.16 -4.81 6.12
CA VAL A 84 10.72 -5.06 6.26
C VAL A 84 10.28 -6.29 5.47
N LEU A 85 10.76 -6.47 4.24
CA LEU A 85 10.50 -7.67 3.44
C LEU A 85 10.99 -8.94 4.14
N LYS A 86 12.18 -8.90 4.77
CA LYS A 86 12.67 -10.03 5.59
C LYS A 86 11.73 -10.32 6.76
N LEU A 87 11.28 -9.29 7.47
CA LEU A 87 10.33 -9.44 8.57
C LEU A 87 8.97 -9.99 8.09
N TYR A 88 8.47 -9.57 6.93
CA TYR A 88 7.27 -10.15 6.33
C TYR A 88 7.45 -11.64 6.03
N ASN A 89 8.59 -12.06 5.48
CA ASN A 89 8.88 -13.48 5.24
C ASN A 89 8.98 -14.30 6.54
N GLU A 90 9.36 -13.68 7.67
CA GLU A 90 9.38 -14.32 8.99
C GLU A 90 7.97 -14.43 9.60
N CYS A 91 7.18 -13.36 9.52
CA CYS A 91 5.87 -13.26 10.18
C CYS A 91 4.72 -13.87 9.36
N ALA A 92 4.74 -13.66 8.04
CA ALA A 92 3.74 -14.13 7.09
C ALA A 92 4.45 -14.80 5.90
N PRO A 93 4.95 -16.04 6.07
CA PRO A 93 5.66 -16.76 5.02
C PRO A 93 4.85 -16.80 3.72
N ASP A 94 5.55 -16.69 2.60
CA ASP A 94 4.99 -16.67 1.25
C ASP A 94 4.18 -15.44 0.85
N PHE A 95 3.89 -14.48 1.75
CA PHE A 95 3.18 -13.24 1.41
C PHE A 95 4.05 -12.15 0.78
N SER A 96 5.38 -12.28 0.75
CA SER A 96 6.27 -11.29 0.12
C SER A 96 7.33 -11.98 -0.73
N PRO A 97 8.01 -11.26 -1.65
CA PRO A 97 9.18 -11.78 -2.34
C PRO A 97 10.30 -12.09 -1.35
N LYS A 98 10.98 -13.21 -1.53
CA LYS A 98 12.16 -13.54 -0.73
C LYS A 98 13.32 -12.62 -1.07
N VAL A 99 13.90 -11.95 -0.07
CA VAL A 99 15.12 -11.15 -0.25
C VAL A 99 16.32 -12.09 -0.29
N ILE A 100 17.08 -12.05 -1.39
CA ILE A 100 18.29 -12.85 -1.60
C ILE A 100 19.50 -12.09 -1.09
N TYR A 101 19.61 -10.82 -1.48
CA TYR A 101 20.72 -9.95 -1.10
C TYR A 101 20.23 -8.52 -0.93
N ALA A 102 20.84 -7.79 0.01
CA ALA A 102 20.56 -6.38 0.22
C ALA A 102 21.87 -5.67 0.53
N ASP A 103 22.16 -4.63 -0.23
CA ASP A 103 23.38 -3.84 -0.10
C ASP A 103 23.04 -2.38 0.18
N PRO A 104 23.34 -1.88 1.39
CA PRO A 104 23.19 -0.47 1.71
C PRO A 104 24.10 0.45 0.86
N VAL A 105 25.27 -0.03 0.41
CA VAL A 105 26.24 0.80 -0.34
C VAL A 105 25.71 1.17 -1.72
N MET A 106 25.21 0.18 -2.47
CA MET A 106 24.58 0.40 -3.77
C MET A 106 23.09 0.74 -3.68
N ALA A 107 22.54 0.78 -2.46
CA ALA A 107 21.13 0.94 -2.17
C ALA A 107 20.25 -0.02 -3.00
N ALA A 108 20.67 -1.29 -3.04
CA ALA A 108 20.15 -2.30 -3.94
C ALA A 108 19.60 -3.52 -3.19
N ILE A 109 18.53 -4.10 -3.73
CA ILE A 109 17.89 -5.32 -3.22
C ILE A 109 17.79 -6.31 -4.38
N ILE A 110 18.36 -7.50 -4.20
CA ILE A 110 18.12 -8.66 -5.07
C ILE A 110 17.08 -9.53 -4.41
N MET A 111 15.99 -9.83 -5.10
CA MET A 111 14.88 -10.61 -4.56
C MET A 111 14.25 -11.56 -5.59
N GLU A 112 13.41 -12.46 -5.08
CA GLU A 112 12.60 -13.39 -5.86
C GLU A 112 11.83 -12.69 -6.98
N ASP A 113 11.89 -13.26 -8.19
CA ASP A 113 11.00 -12.85 -9.29
C ASP A 113 9.62 -13.47 -9.11
N ILE A 114 8.64 -12.61 -8.85
CA ILE A 114 7.22 -12.96 -8.73
C ILE A 114 6.46 -12.77 -10.05
N GLY A 115 7.13 -12.73 -11.20
CA GLY A 115 6.54 -12.49 -12.52
C GLY A 115 5.45 -13.48 -12.98
N SER A 116 5.22 -14.56 -12.23
CA SER A 116 4.05 -15.43 -12.40
C SER A 116 2.75 -14.87 -11.78
N TYR A 117 2.84 -13.78 -11.01
CA TYR A 117 1.73 -13.04 -10.43
C TYR A 117 1.42 -11.79 -11.28
N SER A 118 0.16 -11.36 -11.26
CA SER A 118 -0.31 -10.14 -11.89
C SER A 118 -0.53 -9.03 -10.86
N ASN A 119 -0.35 -7.77 -11.26
CA ASN A 119 -0.69 -6.63 -10.40
C ASN A 119 -2.20 -6.57 -10.11
N LEU A 120 -2.60 -6.59 -8.83
CA LEU A 120 -4.02 -6.65 -8.41
C LEU A 120 -4.82 -5.49 -8.99
N ARG A 121 -4.29 -4.27 -9.00
CA ARG A 121 -4.98 -3.11 -9.57
C ARG A 121 -5.42 -3.34 -11.01
N LYS A 122 -4.51 -3.84 -11.85
CA LYS A 122 -4.78 -4.12 -13.27
C LYS A 122 -5.87 -5.19 -13.40
N GLU A 123 -5.82 -6.22 -12.56
CA GLU A 123 -6.78 -7.32 -12.59
C GLU A 123 -8.18 -6.93 -12.09
N LEU A 124 -8.27 -6.09 -11.06
CA LEU A 124 -9.53 -5.52 -10.59
C LEU A 124 -10.17 -4.61 -11.65
N MET A 125 -9.36 -3.77 -12.32
CA MET A 125 -9.84 -2.95 -13.44
C MET A 125 -10.31 -3.80 -14.63
N ALA A 126 -9.75 -4.99 -14.83
CA ALA A 126 -10.22 -5.96 -15.82
C ALA A 126 -11.48 -6.76 -15.37
N GLY A 127 -11.99 -6.47 -14.18
CA GLY A 127 -13.16 -7.14 -13.62
C GLY A 127 -12.92 -8.59 -13.22
N LYS A 128 -11.67 -8.97 -12.89
CA LYS A 128 -11.37 -10.31 -12.37
C LYS A 128 -11.75 -10.41 -10.90
N ILE A 129 -12.29 -11.57 -10.53
CA ILE A 129 -12.71 -11.91 -9.17
C ILE A 129 -11.67 -12.84 -8.55
N PHE A 130 -11.30 -12.56 -7.31
CA PHE A 130 -10.34 -13.35 -6.53
C PHE A 130 -10.98 -13.74 -5.20
N TYR A 131 -11.56 -14.93 -5.13
CA TYR A 131 -12.20 -15.42 -3.90
C TYR A 131 -11.15 -15.60 -2.78
N GLY A 132 -11.47 -15.15 -1.58
CA GLY A 132 -10.58 -15.21 -0.41
C GLY A 132 -9.51 -14.12 -0.36
N LEU A 133 -9.50 -13.17 -1.30
CA LEU A 133 -8.54 -12.07 -1.34
C LEU A 133 -8.57 -11.24 -0.06
N GLU A 134 -9.76 -10.88 0.40
CA GLU A 134 -10.01 -10.12 1.62
C GLU A 134 -9.49 -10.83 2.88
N LYS A 135 -9.64 -12.16 2.92
CA LYS A 135 -9.11 -13.00 4.00
C LYS A 135 -7.57 -12.98 4.02
N LEU A 136 -6.95 -13.12 2.85
CA LEU A 136 -5.49 -13.11 2.72
C LEU A 136 -4.88 -11.76 3.13
N ILE A 137 -5.48 -10.66 2.67
CA ILE A 137 -4.98 -9.32 3.01
C ILE A 137 -5.18 -9.02 4.51
N ALA A 138 -6.35 -9.37 5.08
CA ALA A 138 -6.58 -9.22 6.52
C ALA A 138 -5.59 -10.04 7.35
N GLY A 139 -5.34 -11.29 6.95
CA GLY A 139 -4.36 -12.17 7.58
C GLY A 139 -2.97 -11.56 7.54
N PHE A 140 -2.51 -11.10 6.37
CA PHE A 140 -1.24 -10.41 6.23
C PHE A 140 -1.09 -9.21 7.18
N ILE A 141 -2.07 -8.29 7.20
CA ILE A 141 -2.01 -7.10 8.08
C ILE A 141 -1.93 -7.50 9.55
N VAL A 142 -2.71 -8.50 9.98
CA VAL A 142 -2.68 -9.01 11.35
C VAL A 142 -1.34 -9.64 11.67
N ASP A 143 -0.86 -10.54 10.82
CA ASP A 143 0.35 -11.33 11.03
C ASP A 143 1.63 -10.48 10.98
N THR A 144 1.63 -9.35 10.27
CA THR A 144 2.81 -8.45 10.26
C THR A 144 2.72 -7.34 11.30
N SER A 145 1.52 -6.78 11.52
CA SER A 145 1.38 -5.55 12.31
C SER A 145 1.15 -5.83 13.79
N LEU A 146 0.27 -6.76 14.16
CA LEU A 146 -0.03 -7.01 15.58
C LEU A 146 1.15 -7.59 16.36
N PRO A 147 1.94 -8.54 15.84
CA PRO A 147 3.16 -9.00 16.52
C PRO A 147 4.16 -7.89 16.81
N SER A 148 4.15 -6.81 16.02
CA SER A 148 5.08 -5.69 16.18
C SER A 148 4.63 -4.66 17.23
N THR A 149 3.39 -4.75 17.73
CA THR A 149 2.87 -3.86 18.78
C THR A 149 3.56 -4.10 20.13
N ASP A 150 3.38 -3.22 21.10
CA ASP A 150 3.75 -3.51 22.50
C ASP A 150 2.99 -4.72 23.08
N LEU A 151 1.74 -4.93 22.66
CA LEU A 151 0.92 -6.08 23.03
C LEU A 151 1.52 -7.42 22.56
N GLY A 152 2.19 -7.43 21.40
CA GLY A 152 2.82 -8.61 20.81
C GLY A 152 4.31 -8.76 21.14
N LEU A 153 5.09 -7.70 20.95
CA LEU A 153 6.55 -7.71 21.02
C LEU A 153 7.10 -7.33 22.41
N GLY A 154 6.30 -6.61 23.20
CA GLY A 154 6.73 -5.95 24.43
C GLY A 154 7.38 -4.58 24.17
N TYR A 155 7.23 -3.67 25.14
CA TYR A 155 7.60 -2.26 25.01
C TYR A 155 9.04 -2.02 24.56
N GLN A 156 10.03 -2.64 25.22
CA GLN A 156 11.45 -2.38 24.93
C GLN A 156 11.82 -2.77 23.48
N LYS A 157 11.40 -3.95 23.04
CA LYS A 157 11.67 -4.44 21.68
C LYS A 157 10.94 -3.61 20.63
N LYS A 158 9.70 -3.19 20.91
CA LYS A 158 8.93 -2.27 20.05
C LYS A 158 9.68 -0.94 19.89
N CYS A 159 10.20 -0.35 20.96
CA CYS A 159 11.00 0.89 20.88
C CYS A 159 12.26 0.72 20.01
N GLN A 160 12.98 -0.39 20.17
CA GLN A 160 14.16 -0.69 19.34
C GLN A 160 13.79 -0.86 17.86
N ALA A 161 12.69 -1.56 17.58
CA ALA A 161 12.20 -1.74 16.22
C ALA A 161 11.69 -0.43 15.61
N ALA A 162 11.02 0.43 16.38
CA ALA A 162 10.59 1.76 15.94
C ALA A 162 11.77 2.65 15.55
N PHE A 163 12.89 2.58 16.30
CA PHE A 163 14.11 3.27 15.93
C PHE A 163 14.70 2.72 14.62
N LYS A 164 14.76 1.39 14.48
CA LYS A 164 15.28 0.71 13.28
C LYS A 164 14.50 1.07 12.00
N PHE A 165 13.18 1.19 12.10
CA PHE A 165 12.29 1.49 10.97
C PHE A 165 11.83 2.96 10.94
N TYR A 166 12.61 3.87 11.53
CA TYR A 166 12.34 5.29 11.46
C TYR A 166 12.41 5.77 9.99
N ASN A 167 11.40 6.53 9.54
CA ASN A 167 11.23 6.86 8.12
C ASN A 167 10.77 8.30 7.83
N PRO A 168 11.54 9.31 8.27
CA PRO A 168 11.09 10.70 8.25
C PRO A 168 10.76 11.22 6.84
N ASP A 169 11.58 10.90 5.84
CA ASP A 169 11.42 11.44 4.48
C ASP A 169 10.15 10.91 3.80
N LEU A 170 9.91 9.61 3.84
CA LEU A 170 8.72 9.01 3.23
C LEU A 170 7.45 9.29 4.06
N CYS A 171 7.55 9.32 5.39
CA CYS A 171 6.46 9.80 6.23
C CYS A 171 6.10 11.26 5.90
N LYS A 172 7.09 12.12 5.61
CA LYS A 172 6.85 13.51 5.22
C LYS A 172 6.13 13.61 3.88
N ILE A 173 6.48 12.76 2.91
CA ILE A 173 5.73 12.65 1.65
C ILE A 173 4.25 12.34 1.93
N THR A 174 3.97 11.34 2.77
CA THR A 174 2.59 10.99 3.15
C THR A 174 1.88 12.14 3.88
N GLN A 175 2.53 12.77 4.86
CA GLN A 175 2.01 13.95 5.56
C GLN A 175 1.57 15.07 4.62
N ASP A 176 2.35 15.29 3.56
CA ASP A 176 2.11 16.35 2.60
C ASP A 176 1.04 15.95 1.57
N LEU A 177 1.19 14.78 0.95
CA LEU A 177 0.35 14.35 -0.17
C LEU A 177 -1.00 13.77 0.24
N VAL A 178 -1.11 13.19 1.44
CA VAL A 178 -2.37 12.63 1.95
C VAL A 178 -3.10 13.65 2.82
N PHE A 179 -2.41 14.27 3.77
CA PHE A 179 -3.09 15.02 4.84
C PHE A 179 -3.07 16.54 4.68
N THR A 180 -2.24 17.11 3.79
CA THR A 180 -2.05 18.57 3.72
C THR A 180 -2.49 19.15 2.38
N HIS A 181 -1.84 18.74 1.29
CA HIS A 181 -2.07 19.33 -0.03
C HIS A 181 -3.50 19.12 -0.55
N PRO A 182 -4.16 17.96 -0.34
CA PRO A 182 -5.54 17.78 -0.77
C PRO A 182 -6.54 18.77 -0.16
N TYR A 183 -6.22 19.36 1.00
CA TYR A 183 -7.15 20.20 1.78
C TYR A 183 -6.71 21.66 1.90
N LYS A 184 -5.46 21.97 1.57
CA LYS A 184 -4.92 23.33 1.68
C LYS A 184 -4.24 23.84 0.42
N GLY A 185 -3.99 22.99 -0.58
CA GLY A 185 -3.40 23.39 -1.86
C GLY A 185 -2.01 24.04 -1.74
N VAL A 186 -1.30 23.86 -0.63
CA VAL A 186 -0.10 24.65 -0.25
C VAL A 186 0.97 24.75 -1.34
N ARG A 187 1.20 23.68 -2.10
CA ARG A 187 2.22 23.64 -3.17
C ARG A 187 1.69 24.01 -4.56
N GLY A 188 0.38 24.22 -4.72
CA GLY A 188 -0.23 24.47 -6.03
C GLY A 188 -0.12 23.30 -7.02
N ARG A 189 0.11 22.07 -6.55
CA ARG A 189 0.33 20.87 -7.40
C ARG A 189 -0.87 19.92 -7.49
N ASN A 190 -2.00 20.30 -6.89
CA ASN A 190 -3.24 19.53 -7.02
C ASN A 190 -3.71 19.55 -8.48
N ILE A 191 -4.22 18.42 -8.98
CA ILE A 191 -4.57 18.25 -10.39
C ILE A 191 -6.09 18.08 -10.51
N PHE A 192 -6.72 18.96 -11.28
CA PHE A 192 -8.17 19.03 -11.43
C PHE A 192 -8.59 18.75 -12.88
N LEU A 193 -9.77 18.17 -13.06
CA LEU A 193 -10.54 18.43 -14.27
C LEU A 193 -11.07 19.87 -14.19
N PRO A 194 -10.88 20.72 -15.21
CA PRO A 194 -11.36 22.10 -15.20
C PRO A 194 -12.83 22.22 -14.79
N GLU A 195 -13.68 21.34 -15.31
CA GLU A 195 -15.13 21.31 -15.10
C GLU A 195 -15.54 20.92 -13.67
N ASN A 196 -14.64 20.27 -12.92
CA ASN A 196 -14.89 19.81 -11.55
C ASN A 196 -14.11 20.62 -10.49
N ALA A 197 -13.24 21.54 -10.93
CA ALA A 197 -12.27 22.19 -10.06
C ALA A 197 -12.93 23.00 -8.93
N ASP A 198 -13.91 23.83 -9.25
CA ASP A 198 -14.55 24.71 -8.26
C ASP A 198 -15.35 23.91 -7.22
N TRP A 199 -16.03 22.84 -7.65
CA TRP A 199 -16.75 21.96 -6.75
C TRP A 199 -15.80 21.25 -5.77
N LEU A 200 -14.67 20.71 -6.28
CA LEU A 200 -13.67 20.03 -5.46
C LEU A 200 -12.97 20.98 -4.49
N LYS A 201 -12.61 22.20 -4.94
CA LYS A 201 -12.01 23.23 -4.08
C LYS A 201 -12.95 23.62 -2.95
N LYS A 202 -14.22 23.89 -3.27
CA LYS A 202 -15.23 24.19 -2.24
C LYS A 202 -15.37 23.05 -1.24
N LYS A 203 -15.42 21.79 -1.72
CA LYS A 203 -15.57 20.61 -0.87
C LYS A 203 -14.37 20.40 0.07
N PHE A 204 -13.14 20.58 -0.42
CA PHE A 204 -11.94 20.19 0.34
C PHE A 204 -11.19 21.35 1.01
N TYR A 205 -11.26 22.57 0.47
CA TYR A 205 -10.49 23.71 0.99
C TYR A 205 -11.30 24.59 1.95
N GLU A 206 -12.62 24.60 1.82
CA GLU A 206 -13.51 25.51 2.57
C GLU A 206 -14.24 24.81 3.73
N ASP A 207 -14.34 23.48 3.74
CA ASP A 207 -14.98 22.73 4.83
C ASP A 207 -14.08 22.63 6.06
N SER A 208 -14.32 23.52 7.02
CA SER A 208 -13.56 23.58 8.28
C SER A 208 -13.72 22.33 9.16
N LYS A 209 -14.87 21.65 9.12
CA LYS A 209 -15.11 20.43 9.90
C LYS A 209 -14.29 19.28 9.32
N LEU A 210 -14.30 19.13 7.99
CA LEU A 210 -13.48 18.14 7.30
C LEU A 210 -12.00 18.37 7.58
N ILE A 211 -11.53 19.61 7.43
CA ILE A 211 -10.12 19.98 7.67
C ILE A 211 -9.71 19.67 9.12
N ALA A 212 -10.57 19.93 10.10
CA ALA A 212 -10.29 19.62 11.51
C ALA A 212 -10.14 18.11 11.74
N LYS A 213 -11.01 17.27 11.14
CA LYS A 213 -10.92 15.81 11.24
C LYS A 213 -9.67 15.27 10.55
N VAL A 214 -9.32 15.80 9.38
CA VAL A 214 -8.07 15.45 8.68
C VAL A 214 -6.85 15.85 9.51
N ALA A 215 -6.87 17.01 10.16
CA ALA A 215 -5.78 17.44 11.04
C ALA A 215 -5.60 16.46 12.22
N ALA A 216 -6.68 15.96 12.80
CA ALA A 216 -6.62 14.92 13.83
C ALA A 216 -6.06 13.59 13.30
N LEU A 217 -6.42 13.18 12.08
CA LEU A 217 -5.84 11.99 11.45
C LEU A 217 -4.35 12.15 11.14
N LYS A 218 -3.93 13.35 10.72
CA LYS A 218 -2.52 13.69 10.53
C LYS A 218 -1.74 13.63 11.84
N GLU A 219 -2.30 14.20 12.90
CA GLU A 219 -1.72 14.15 14.24
C GLU A 219 -1.53 12.69 14.69
N LYS A 220 -2.56 11.85 14.51
CA LYS A 220 -2.49 10.43 14.81
C LYS A 220 -1.44 9.69 13.98
N PHE A 221 -1.37 9.94 12.67
CA PHE A 221 -0.33 9.36 11.81
C PHE A 221 1.08 9.72 12.29
N ASN A 222 1.27 10.95 12.78
CA ASN A 222 2.57 11.45 13.24
C ASN A 222 2.96 10.96 14.64
N ASN A 223 1.98 10.77 15.53
CA ASN A 223 2.24 10.61 16.96
C ASN A 223 1.78 9.27 17.55
N TYR A 224 1.20 8.37 16.75
CA TYR A 224 0.71 7.07 17.23
C TYR A 224 1.52 5.89 16.63
N PRO A 225 2.71 5.58 17.18
CA PRO A 225 3.53 4.45 16.74
C PRO A 225 2.94 3.14 17.25
N GLN A 226 1.88 2.64 16.61
CA GLN A 226 1.13 1.47 17.06
C GLN A 226 1.85 0.16 16.70
N GLY A 227 2.06 -0.09 15.41
CA GLY A 227 2.76 -1.25 14.87
C GLY A 227 3.50 -0.90 13.59
N LEU A 228 4.37 -1.77 13.12
CA LEU A 228 5.05 -1.66 11.84
C LEU A 228 4.05 -1.87 10.71
N ILE A 229 3.70 -0.78 10.03
CA ILE A 229 2.83 -0.79 8.86
C ILE A 229 3.65 -0.78 7.57
N HIS A 230 3.05 -1.19 6.47
CA HIS A 230 3.59 -1.04 5.12
C HIS A 230 3.66 0.43 4.70
N GLY A 231 2.65 1.23 5.05
CA GLY A 231 2.64 2.68 4.81
C GLY A 231 2.25 3.13 3.39
N ASP A 232 2.04 2.20 2.46
CA ASP A 232 1.48 2.45 1.11
C ASP A 232 0.83 1.18 0.54
N LEU A 233 0.03 0.48 1.36
CA LEU A 233 -0.61 -0.80 1.02
C LEU A 233 -1.83 -0.59 0.12
N HIS A 234 -1.59 -0.19 -1.12
CA HIS A 234 -2.61 -0.05 -2.15
C HIS A 234 -2.68 -1.25 -3.10
N SER A 235 -3.73 -1.35 -3.93
CA SER A 235 -3.88 -2.45 -4.92
C SER A 235 -2.73 -2.55 -5.94
N GLY A 236 -1.92 -1.51 -6.08
CA GLY A 236 -0.71 -1.55 -6.92
C GLY A 236 0.47 -2.26 -6.26
N SER A 237 0.46 -2.40 -4.93
CA SER A 237 1.51 -3.03 -4.11
C SER A 237 1.16 -4.48 -3.77
N ILE A 238 0.11 -5.01 -4.40
CA ILE A 238 -0.38 -6.37 -4.23
C ILE A 238 -0.35 -7.05 -5.59
N PHE A 239 0.34 -8.17 -5.65
CA PHE A 239 0.39 -9.06 -6.79
C PHE A 239 -0.43 -10.30 -6.47
N VAL A 240 -1.18 -10.81 -7.44
CA VAL A 240 -2.12 -11.92 -7.28
C VAL A 240 -1.95 -12.99 -8.35
N LYS A 241 -2.24 -14.22 -7.96
CA LYS A 241 -2.23 -15.38 -8.85
C LYS A 241 -3.35 -16.33 -8.43
N ILE A 242 -3.93 -17.03 -9.39
CA ILE A 242 -4.74 -18.21 -9.11
C ILE A 242 -3.85 -19.43 -9.34
N GLU A 243 -3.68 -20.25 -8.32
CA GLU A 243 -2.92 -21.49 -8.40
C GLU A 243 -3.76 -22.60 -7.77
N ASN A 244 -4.02 -23.67 -8.53
CA ASN A 244 -4.88 -24.78 -8.10
C ASN A 244 -6.26 -24.30 -7.58
N GLU A 245 -6.90 -23.38 -8.31
CA GLU A 245 -8.20 -22.76 -7.96
C GLU A 245 -8.19 -21.88 -6.70
N GLU A 246 -7.03 -21.68 -6.06
CA GLU A 246 -6.88 -20.81 -4.88
C GLU A 246 -6.21 -19.49 -5.25
N THR A 247 -6.69 -18.40 -4.65
CA THR A 247 -6.03 -17.10 -4.72
C THR A 247 -4.75 -17.13 -3.88
N LYS A 248 -3.64 -16.66 -4.46
CA LYS A 248 -2.40 -16.36 -3.75
C LYS A 248 -2.03 -14.90 -3.95
N ILE A 249 -1.40 -14.29 -2.95
CA ILE A 249 -0.95 -12.90 -3.03
C ILE A 249 0.54 -12.75 -2.68
N LYS A 250 1.15 -11.70 -3.22
CA LYS A 250 2.48 -11.20 -2.87
C LYS A 250 2.37 -9.69 -2.62
N ILE A 251 2.78 -9.24 -1.45
CA ILE A 251 2.88 -7.85 -1.05
C ILE A 251 4.30 -7.38 -1.33
N ILE A 252 4.42 -6.25 -2.01
CA ILE A 252 5.70 -5.69 -2.45
C ILE A 252 5.82 -4.23 -2.03
N ASP A 253 7.03 -3.68 -2.13
CA ASP A 253 7.28 -2.25 -1.99
C ASP A 253 6.93 -1.61 -0.63
N PRO A 254 7.32 -2.21 0.52
CA PRO A 254 7.13 -1.59 1.83
C PRO A 254 8.15 -0.47 2.11
N GLU A 255 8.50 0.35 1.11
CA GLU A 255 9.49 1.41 1.31
C GLU A 255 8.99 2.50 2.26
N PHE A 256 7.67 2.74 2.30
CA PHE A 256 7.00 3.68 3.20
C PHE A 256 6.83 3.13 4.62
N ALA A 257 7.32 1.92 4.91
CA ALA A 257 7.09 1.29 6.20
C ALA A 257 7.70 2.07 7.36
N PHE A 258 6.94 2.15 8.44
CA PHE A 258 7.34 2.78 9.71
C PHE A 258 6.40 2.28 10.82
N TYR A 259 6.71 2.65 12.07
CA TYR A 259 5.79 2.43 13.18
C TYR A 259 4.68 3.49 13.19
N GLY A 260 3.49 3.09 12.76
CA GLY A 260 2.33 3.98 12.60
C GLY A 260 1.01 3.28 12.96
N PRO A 261 -0.14 3.92 12.70
CA PRO A 261 -1.45 3.35 12.97
C PRO A 261 -1.74 2.17 12.03
N ILE A 262 -2.03 0.98 12.56
CA ILE A 262 -2.36 -0.24 11.77
C ILE A 262 -3.56 0.01 10.85
N ALA A 263 -4.49 0.83 11.33
CA ALA A 263 -5.63 1.31 10.60
C ALA A 263 -5.30 1.98 9.26
N TYR A 264 -4.10 2.56 9.10
CA TYR A 264 -3.69 3.24 7.88
C TYR A 264 -3.62 2.26 6.69
N ASP A 265 -2.96 1.12 6.86
CA ASP A 265 -2.88 0.10 5.80
C ASP A 265 -4.24 -0.51 5.49
N LEU A 266 -5.02 -0.85 6.53
CA LEU A 266 -6.37 -1.40 6.38
C LEU A 266 -7.29 -0.43 5.61
N GLY A 267 -7.19 0.87 5.92
CA GLY A 267 -7.93 1.93 5.24
C GLY A 267 -7.50 2.11 3.77
N ASN A 268 -6.20 2.02 3.47
CA ASN A 268 -5.71 2.09 2.09
C ASN A 268 -6.22 0.93 1.23
N VAL A 269 -6.22 -0.30 1.75
CA VAL A 269 -6.80 -1.45 1.04
C VAL A 269 -8.28 -1.21 0.76
N LEU A 270 -9.04 -0.77 1.77
CA LEU A 270 -10.47 -0.50 1.63
C LEU A 270 -10.75 0.57 0.56
N ALA A 271 -9.96 1.65 0.53
CA ALA A 271 -10.09 2.71 -0.48
C ALA A 271 -9.84 2.17 -1.88
N HIS A 272 -8.87 1.27 -2.05
CA HIS A 272 -8.58 0.67 -3.35
C HIS A 272 -9.63 -0.34 -3.83
N PHE A 273 -10.36 -0.99 -2.93
CA PHE A 273 -11.57 -1.74 -3.30
C PHE A 273 -12.71 -0.80 -3.75
N ILE A 274 -12.84 0.37 -3.12
CA ILE A 274 -13.84 1.38 -3.52
C ILE A 274 -13.48 2.00 -4.88
N PHE A 275 -12.21 2.25 -5.17
CA PHE A 275 -11.78 2.70 -6.49
C PHE A 275 -12.10 1.67 -7.58
N ALA A 276 -11.85 0.37 -7.31
CA ALA A 276 -12.19 -0.70 -8.25
C ALA A 276 -13.70 -0.80 -8.51
N GLU A 277 -14.52 -0.70 -7.45
CA GLU A 277 -15.98 -0.66 -7.56
C GLU A 277 -16.44 0.55 -8.40
N GLY A 278 -15.92 1.75 -8.10
CA GLY A 278 -16.23 2.97 -8.85
C GLY A 278 -15.83 2.86 -10.32
N TYR A 279 -14.65 2.32 -10.61
CA TYR A 279 -14.23 2.05 -11.98
C TYR A 279 -15.21 1.12 -12.70
N ALA A 280 -15.62 0.02 -12.07
CA ALA A 280 -16.58 -0.90 -12.65
C ALA A 280 -17.96 -0.26 -12.92
N LYS A 281 -18.43 0.63 -12.05
CA LYS A 281 -19.68 1.36 -12.23
C LYS A 281 -19.66 2.29 -13.45
N TYR A 282 -18.58 3.07 -13.63
CA TYR A 282 -18.51 4.17 -14.59
C TYR A 282 -17.72 3.87 -15.87
N SER A 283 -16.97 2.76 -15.92
CA SER A 283 -16.22 2.31 -17.09
C SER A 283 -17.09 1.50 -18.05
N PHE A 284 -16.86 1.69 -19.35
CA PHE A 284 -17.47 0.90 -20.42
C PHE A 284 -16.76 -0.44 -20.68
N ILE A 285 -15.63 -0.74 -20.02
CA ILE A 285 -14.97 -2.05 -20.16
C ILE A 285 -15.86 -3.20 -19.64
N PHE A 286 -16.86 -2.87 -18.83
CA PHE A 286 -17.85 -3.80 -18.30
C PHE A 286 -19.13 -3.80 -19.17
N ASP A 287 -19.00 -4.03 -20.47
CA ASP A 287 -20.14 -4.10 -21.41
C ASP A 287 -21.03 -5.34 -21.16
N ASP A 288 -20.48 -6.39 -20.52
CA ASP A 288 -21.26 -7.52 -20.03
C ASP A 288 -21.90 -7.18 -18.66
N GLU A 289 -23.20 -6.92 -18.66
CA GLU A 289 -23.98 -6.57 -17.47
C GLU A 289 -23.92 -7.65 -16.38
N ASN A 290 -23.89 -8.94 -16.76
CA ASN A 290 -23.84 -10.04 -15.78
C ASN A 290 -22.47 -10.13 -15.12
N LYS A 291 -21.39 -9.95 -15.90
CA LYS A 291 -20.03 -9.89 -15.37
C LYS A 291 -19.86 -8.69 -14.45
N LYS A 292 -20.40 -7.52 -14.85
CA LYS A 292 -20.41 -6.30 -14.04
C LYS A 292 -21.14 -6.51 -12.73
N ALA A 293 -22.36 -7.04 -12.75
CA ALA A 293 -23.15 -7.31 -11.57
C ALA A 293 -22.44 -8.29 -10.61
N SER A 294 -21.86 -9.35 -11.16
CA SER A 294 -21.11 -10.34 -10.36
C SER A 294 -19.88 -9.73 -9.69
N PHE A 295 -19.12 -8.90 -10.40
CA PHE A 295 -17.96 -8.20 -9.85
C PHE A 295 -18.36 -7.19 -8.78
N LEU A 296 -19.41 -6.40 -9.02
CA LEU A 296 -19.90 -5.40 -8.06
C LEU A 296 -20.40 -6.06 -6.77
N LEU A 297 -21.13 -7.17 -6.87
CA LEU A 297 -21.56 -7.94 -5.71
C LEU A 297 -20.34 -8.52 -4.95
N TRP A 298 -19.38 -9.09 -5.67
CA TRP A 298 -18.17 -9.63 -5.06
C TRP A 298 -17.35 -8.55 -4.34
N ILE A 299 -17.06 -7.41 -4.97
CA ILE A 299 -16.24 -6.36 -4.36
C ILE A 299 -16.97 -5.69 -3.17
N GLU A 300 -18.30 -5.59 -3.21
CA GLU A 300 -19.08 -5.14 -2.06
C GLU A 300 -18.89 -6.06 -0.86
N ASN A 301 -18.97 -7.37 -1.08
CA ASN A 301 -18.75 -8.37 -0.03
C ASN A 301 -17.29 -8.36 0.44
N ALA A 302 -16.32 -8.29 -0.47
CA ALA A 302 -14.89 -8.26 -0.14
C ALA A 302 -14.54 -7.10 0.80
N LYS A 303 -15.15 -5.91 0.62
CA LYS A 303 -14.98 -4.77 1.55
C LYS A 303 -15.48 -5.07 2.97
N LYS A 304 -16.66 -5.67 3.09
CA LYS A 304 -17.26 -6.03 4.39
C LYS A 304 -16.46 -7.15 5.06
N ASP A 305 -16.12 -8.18 4.28
CA ASP A 305 -15.41 -9.35 4.75
C ASP A 305 -13.95 -9.05 5.12
N LEU A 306 -13.30 -8.07 4.49
CA LEU A 306 -11.97 -7.57 4.91
C LEU A 306 -11.96 -7.14 6.38
N LEU A 307 -12.90 -6.29 6.79
CA LEU A 307 -12.99 -5.79 8.17
C LEU A 307 -13.43 -6.89 9.16
N LYS A 308 -14.28 -7.82 8.70
CA LYS A 308 -14.70 -8.98 9.46
C LYS A 308 -13.54 -9.93 9.73
N PHE A 309 -12.81 -10.36 8.70
CA PHE A 309 -11.65 -11.23 8.86
C PHE A 309 -10.54 -10.57 9.66
N PHE A 310 -10.32 -9.25 9.48
CA PHE A 310 -9.41 -8.50 10.35
C PHE A 310 -9.82 -8.63 11.82
N SER A 311 -11.11 -8.44 12.13
CA SER A 311 -11.60 -8.57 13.52
C SER A 311 -11.38 -9.97 14.10
N ILE A 312 -11.70 -11.00 13.31
CA ILE A 312 -11.56 -12.41 13.73
C ILE A 312 -10.09 -12.72 14.02
N PHE A 313 -9.20 -12.49 13.04
CA PHE A 313 -7.78 -12.81 13.17
C PHE A 313 -7.09 -11.96 14.24
N ALA A 314 -7.44 -10.67 14.34
CA ALA A 314 -6.90 -9.81 15.39
C ALA A 314 -7.30 -10.29 16.79
N LYS A 315 -8.58 -10.68 16.99
CA LYS A 315 -9.05 -11.20 18.27
C LYS A 315 -8.35 -12.50 18.64
N GLU A 316 -8.28 -13.45 17.71
CA GLU A 316 -7.55 -14.71 17.88
C GLU A 316 -6.07 -14.48 18.25
N PHE A 317 -5.41 -13.58 17.53
CA PHE A 317 -4.03 -13.21 17.80
C PHE A 317 -3.86 -12.60 19.20
N LEU A 318 -4.66 -11.60 19.55
CA LEU A 318 -4.52 -10.86 20.81
C LEU A 318 -4.79 -11.73 22.03
N ILE A 319 -5.87 -12.53 22.01
CA ILE A 319 -6.19 -13.48 23.10
C ILE A 319 -5.03 -14.45 23.36
N LYS A 320 -4.42 -14.96 22.29
CA LYS A 320 -3.32 -15.93 22.39
C LYS A 320 -1.99 -15.30 22.84
N ASN A 321 -1.70 -14.08 22.38
CA ASN A 321 -0.35 -13.53 22.44
C ASN A 321 -0.13 -12.47 23.52
N ILE A 322 -1.18 -11.76 23.98
CA ILE A 322 -1.03 -10.79 25.06
C ILE A 322 -0.50 -11.47 26.33
N LYS A 323 0.62 -10.95 26.84
CA LYS A 323 1.25 -11.46 28.08
C LYS A 323 0.96 -10.61 29.30
N ASP A 324 0.85 -9.30 29.12
CA ASP A 324 0.56 -8.34 30.19
C ASP A 324 -0.85 -8.61 30.78
N PRO A 325 -0.98 -8.83 32.11
CA PRO A 325 -2.27 -9.12 32.73
C PRO A 325 -3.29 -7.98 32.60
N MET A 326 -2.85 -6.72 32.47
CA MET A 326 -3.78 -5.59 32.32
C MET A 326 -4.54 -5.65 30.99
N TYR A 327 -3.88 -6.13 29.94
CA TYR A 327 -4.46 -6.22 28.59
C TYR A 327 -5.19 -7.56 28.34
N LYS A 328 -5.14 -8.53 29.28
CA LYS A 328 -5.88 -9.79 29.19
C LYS A 328 -7.35 -9.61 29.59
N ASN A 329 -8.03 -8.77 28.84
CA ASN A 329 -9.43 -8.45 29.06
C ASN A 329 -10.15 -8.41 27.70
N GLU A 330 -11.19 -9.22 27.53
CA GLU A 330 -11.89 -9.33 26.24
C GLU A 330 -12.57 -8.02 25.82
N ILE A 331 -13.07 -7.22 26.77
CA ILE A 331 -13.67 -5.91 26.49
C ILE A 331 -12.60 -4.97 25.92
N PHE A 332 -11.41 -4.93 26.54
CA PHE A 332 -10.30 -4.17 26.01
C PHE A 332 -9.89 -4.60 24.59
N ILE A 333 -9.81 -5.91 24.35
CA ILE A 333 -9.44 -6.47 23.03
C ILE A 333 -10.47 -6.06 21.98
N ASP A 334 -11.77 -6.21 22.29
CA ASP A 334 -12.85 -5.85 21.37
C ASP A 334 -12.86 -4.34 21.08
N ASP A 335 -12.69 -3.49 22.11
CA ASP A 335 -12.58 -2.03 21.95
C ASP A 335 -11.35 -1.62 21.15
N TYR A 336 -10.23 -2.31 21.33
CA TYR A 336 -8.98 -2.04 20.60
C TYR A 336 -9.13 -2.33 19.11
N ILE A 337 -9.75 -3.47 18.76
CA ILE A 337 -10.03 -3.86 17.38
C ILE A 337 -11.06 -2.91 16.74
N GLU A 338 -12.11 -2.55 17.47
CA GLU A 338 -13.15 -1.63 16.98
C GLU A 338 -12.56 -0.25 16.65
N LYS A 339 -11.70 0.28 17.54
CA LYS A 339 -10.98 1.55 17.28
C LYS A 339 -10.14 1.49 16.01
N ILE A 340 -9.41 0.40 15.78
CA ILE A 340 -8.63 0.24 14.54
C ILE A 340 -9.54 0.29 13.30
N LYS A 341 -10.71 -0.35 13.34
CA LYS A 341 -11.66 -0.32 12.21
C LYS A 341 -12.23 1.07 11.97
N ILE A 342 -12.63 1.79 13.02
CA ILE A 342 -13.14 3.17 12.92
C ILE A 342 -12.07 4.09 12.30
N ASP A 343 -10.82 3.96 12.77
CA ASP A 343 -9.70 4.70 12.20
C ASP A 343 -9.44 4.30 10.74
N ALA A 344 -9.59 3.02 10.40
CA ALA A 344 -9.37 2.52 9.04
C ALA A 344 -10.40 3.10 8.06
N VAL A 345 -11.66 3.24 8.47
CA VAL A 345 -12.68 3.95 7.69
C VAL A 345 -12.26 5.41 7.48
N SER A 346 -11.76 6.08 8.51
CA SER A 346 -11.30 7.46 8.41
C SER A 346 -10.10 7.62 7.45
N PHE A 347 -9.09 6.74 7.55
CA PHE A 347 -7.93 6.74 6.65
C PHE A 347 -8.31 6.35 5.22
N CYS A 348 -9.26 5.43 5.03
CA CYS A 348 -9.86 5.14 3.74
C CYS A 348 -10.40 6.43 3.10
N GLY A 349 -11.13 7.25 3.86
CA GLY A 349 -11.62 8.53 3.35
C GLY A 349 -10.51 9.51 2.96
N THR A 350 -9.38 9.54 3.69
CA THR A 350 -8.22 10.36 3.29
C THR A 350 -7.57 9.88 2.00
N GLU A 351 -7.50 8.56 1.79
CA GLU A 351 -6.98 7.96 0.56
C GLU A 351 -7.89 8.25 -0.63
N LEU A 352 -9.22 8.14 -0.45
CA LEU A 352 -10.21 8.54 -1.45
C LEU A 352 -9.99 10.00 -1.87
N ASN A 353 -9.99 10.92 -0.90
CA ASN A 353 -9.85 12.35 -1.18
C ASN A 353 -8.52 12.68 -1.87
N ARG A 354 -7.39 12.15 -1.38
CA ARG A 354 -6.06 12.49 -1.92
C ARG A 354 -5.86 12.00 -3.35
N ARG A 355 -6.47 10.88 -3.76
CA ARG A 355 -6.40 10.40 -5.16
C ARG A 355 -7.30 11.17 -6.11
N ILE A 356 -8.32 11.86 -5.60
CA ILE A 356 -9.21 12.70 -6.41
C ILE A 356 -8.59 14.06 -6.68
N ILE A 357 -8.14 14.79 -5.65
CA ILE A 357 -7.66 16.18 -5.81
C ILE A 357 -6.13 16.28 -5.87
N GLY A 358 -5.41 15.34 -5.25
CA GLY A 358 -3.96 15.39 -5.14
C GLY A 358 -3.23 15.15 -6.47
N SER A 359 -1.91 15.30 -6.42
CA SER A 359 -1.03 15.14 -7.59
C SER A 359 -0.84 13.69 -8.03
N ALA A 360 -0.99 12.73 -7.11
CA ALA A 360 -0.79 11.30 -7.38
C ALA A 360 -2.15 10.60 -7.55
N LYS A 361 -2.74 10.70 -8.74
CA LYS A 361 -4.02 10.03 -9.06
C LYS A 361 -3.86 8.52 -9.24
N THR A 362 -4.99 7.82 -9.36
CA THR A 362 -5.04 6.37 -9.59
C THR A 362 -5.64 6.04 -10.97
N PRO A 363 -5.18 4.99 -11.68
CA PRO A 363 -5.71 4.55 -12.97
C PRO A 363 -7.21 4.26 -12.99
N GLU A 364 -7.80 3.82 -11.87
CA GLU A 364 -9.24 3.63 -11.70
C GLU A 364 -10.03 4.94 -11.90
N ILE A 365 -9.41 6.11 -11.70
CA ILE A 365 -10.05 7.42 -11.95
C ILE A 365 -9.63 7.94 -13.34
N THR A 366 -8.33 7.99 -13.62
CA THR A 366 -7.80 8.58 -14.87
C THR A 366 -8.04 7.72 -16.11
N GLY A 367 -8.37 6.44 -15.90
CA GLY A 367 -8.79 5.51 -16.94
C GLY A 367 -10.20 5.76 -17.47
N ILE A 368 -11.07 6.46 -16.72
CA ILE A 368 -12.40 6.85 -17.21
C ILE A 368 -12.25 7.98 -18.24
N LYS A 369 -12.50 7.66 -19.51
CA LYS A 369 -12.27 8.58 -20.64
C LYS A 369 -13.38 9.58 -20.87
N GLN A 370 -14.64 9.20 -20.59
CA GLN A 370 -15.77 10.12 -20.69
C GLN A 370 -15.76 11.08 -19.50
N ILE A 371 -15.73 12.38 -19.79
CA ILE A 371 -15.55 13.44 -18.80
C ILE A 371 -16.74 13.45 -17.83
N GLU A 372 -17.95 13.29 -18.33
CA GLU A 372 -19.19 13.29 -17.54
C GLU A 372 -19.17 12.17 -16.50
N ASN A 373 -18.86 10.94 -16.92
CA ASN A 373 -18.73 9.79 -16.03
C ASN A 373 -17.58 9.97 -15.02
N ARG A 374 -16.47 10.55 -15.46
CA ARG A 374 -15.33 10.79 -14.57
C ARG A 374 -15.67 11.84 -13.50
N ILE A 375 -16.42 12.88 -13.84
CA ILE A 375 -16.90 13.88 -12.88
C ILE A 375 -17.84 13.23 -11.86
N LEU A 376 -18.79 12.40 -12.32
CA LEU A 376 -19.70 11.68 -11.44
C LEU A 376 -18.93 10.78 -10.46
N LEU A 377 -17.97 9.99 -10.96
CA LEU A 377 -17.10 9.16 -10.14
C LEU A 377 -16.26 10.00 -9.15
N GLU A 378 -15.60 11.06 -9.61
CA GLU A 378 -14.78 11.93 -8.74
C GLU A 378 -15.63 12.56 -7.62
N ARG A 379 -16.89 12.93 -7.90
CA ARG A 379 -17.81 13.48 -6.89
C ARG A 379 -18.33 12.43 -5.92
N GLU A 380 -18.76 11.27 -6.41
CA GLU A 380 -19.22 10.15 -5.55
C GLU A 380 -18.12 9.73 -4.57
N LEU A 381 -16.88 9.57 -5.06
CA LEU A 381 -15.74 9.21 -4.21
C LEU A 381 -15.37 10.33 -3.24
N ALA A 382 -15.48 11.61 -3.63
CA ALA A 382 -15.20 12.73 -2.75
C ALA A 382 -16.24 12.83 -1.63
N GLU A 383 -17.51 12.57 -1.93
CA GLU A 383 -18.58 12.54 -0.93
C GLU A 383 -18.42 11.36 0.03
N ALA A 384 -18.15 10.17 -0.50
CA ALA A 384 -17.84 9.00 0.30
C ALA A 384 -16.63 9.24 1.23
N GLY A 385 -15.54 9.79 0.68
CA GLY A 385 -14.34 10.09 1.47
C GLY A 385 -14.57 11.14 2.56
N CYS A 386 -15.32 12.20 2.26
CA CYS A 386 -15.75 13.16 3.28
C CYS A 386 -16.60 12.51 4.38
N ALA A 387 -17.59 11.70 4.00
CA ALA A 387 -18.47 11.03 4.96
C ALA A 387 -17.71 10.05 5.87
N MET A 388 -16.76 9.30 5.30
CA MET A 388 -15.89 8.38 6.04
C MET A 388 -14.99 9.10 7.05
N ILE A 389 -14.52 10.31 6.74
CA ILE A 389 -13.70 11.11 7.67
C ILE A 389 -14.58 11.76 8.76
N LEU A 390 -15.77 12.22 8.40
CA LEU A 390 -16.66 12.95 9.32
C LEU A 390 -17.39 12.01 10.28
N ASN A 391 -17.90 10.89 9.77
CA ASN A 391 -18.82 9.97 10.46
C ASN A 391 -18.37 8.49 10.37
N PRO A 392 -17.11 8.14 10.71
CA PRO A 392 -16.57 6.80 10.47
C PRO A 392 -17.34 5.69 11.20
N GLU A 393 -17.86 5.94 12.40
CA GLU A 393 -18.62 4.95 13.18
C GLU A 393 -19.96 4.59 12.52
N GLU A 394 -20.67 5.58 11.99
CA GLU A 394 -21.95 5.37 11.31
C GLU A 394 -21.73 4.56 10.04
N ILE A 395 -20.72 4.93 9.24
CA ILE A 395 -20.34 4.20 8.04
C ILE A 395 -19.94 2.75 8.37
N LEU A 396 -19.14 2.53 9.40
CA LEU A 396 -18.73 1.19 9.82
C LEU A 396 -19.92 0.31 10.23
N ARG A 397 -20.91 0.89 10.91
CA ARG A 397 -22.15 0.21 11.33
C ARG A 397 -23.16 0.05 10.18
N GLY A 398 -22.88 0.57 8.99
CA GLY A 398 -23.81 0.56 7.86
C GLY A 398 -25.01 1.51 8.05
N ILE A 399 -24.90 2.47 8.98
CA ILE A 399 -25.88 3.53 9.16
C ILE A 399 -25.61 4.55 8.06
N LYS A 400 -26.59 4.80 7.18
CA LYS A 400 -26.45 5.83 6.14
C LYS A 400 -26.28 7.19 6.84
N ALA A 401 -25.11 7.80 6.64
CA ALA A 401 -24.81 9.17 7.05
C ALA A 401 -25.49 10.21 6.15
#